data_AF-C1FI53-F1
#
_entry.id   AF-C1FI53-F1
#
_cell.length_a   1.000
_cell.length_b   1.000
_cell.length_c   1.000
_cell.angle_alpha   90.00
_cell.angle_beta   90.00
_cell.angle_gamma   90.00
#
_symmetry.space_group_name_H-M   'P 1'
#
loop_
_entity.id
_entity.type
_entity.pdbx_description
1 polymer ?
#
loop_
_entity_poly.entity_id
_entity_poly.type
_entity_poly.pdbx_seq_one_letter_code
_entity_poly.pdbx_strand_id
1 'polypeptide(L)'
;MCPLRPCSNPSAVGVFVRDTASWIAYSPQATEKILAGYSETLGLSVSDLLAGELGAKDGEPGSPRSVLPGAPRASPSSEPGRVDLGSLGLGGGAYVVDIVAGTQVSPRGFARPVLFVFPDARSRERFARALEAGDAKCECAVAAGDAERSKEEQNAERLAPTAWAQIAANTKKEDAIKASAKLAATKAGLKKAWAVRQRQQGRERRLAAAAAELRAKEEEENKAKEVLGKVRKVLDANRHAVHAVATKYARAKVSEVTLDTESPHVKRFVELASSDISGDPDIVLGYHGTSVDRAEAIVTGGFCPTKRVAALGAYFSGVPEESYQHAGKHDSRGSILLVALIRDGYKGANSSERTPDSLRRLAGGDVVSERVAAFEEYACLPLVHVRGVC
;
A
#
# COMPACT_ATOMS: atom_id res chain seq x y z
N MET A 1 -5.41 -1.22 28.05
CA MET A 1 -6.53 -1.94 28.69
C MET A 1 -6.21 -2.09 30.17
N CYS A 2 -7.06 -1.60 31.06
CA CYS A 2 -6.91 -1.90 32.50
C CYS A 2 -7.17 -3.39 32.71
N PRO A 3 -6.33 -4.11 33.46
CA PRO A 3 -6.59 -5.52 33.76
C PRO A 3 -7.89 -5.64 34.56
N LEU A 4 -8.82 -6.48 34.08
CA LEU A 4 -10.08 -6.77 34.76
C LEU A 4 -9.76 -7.42 36.11
N ARG A 5 -10.41 -6.93 37.18
CA ARG A 5 -10.24 -7.53 38.53
C ARG A 5 -10.87 -8.92 38.56
N PRO A 6 -10.32 -9.87 39.35
CA PRO A 6 -10.98 -11.15 39.61
C PRO A 6 -12.37 -10.89 40.21
N CYS A 7 -13.41 -11.57 39.71
CA CYS A 7 -14.73 -11.56 40.36
C CYS A 7 -15.25 -12.99 40.40
N SER A 8 -16.03 -13.33 41.43
CA SER A 8 -16.61 -14.66 41.61
C SER A 8 -17.62 -14.97 40.50
N ASN A 9 -17.76 -16.26 40.17
CA ASN A 9 -18.76 -16.72 39.22
C ASN A 9 -20.19 -16.49 39.77
N PRO A 10 -21.19 -16.26 38.90
CA PRO A 10 -22.58 -16.17 39.31
C PRO A 10 -23.07 -17.49 39.92
N SER A 11 -23.93 -17.41 40.93
CA SER A 11 -24.62 -18.57 41.52
C SER A 11 -25.91 -18.94 40.78
N ALA A 12 -26.45 -18.04 39.95
CA ALA A 12 -27.66 -18.29 39.17
C ALA A 12 -27.34 -18.91 37.80
N VAL A 13 -28.17 -19.86 37.36
CA VAL A 13 -28.14 -20.43 36.01
C VAL A 13 -28.56 -19.36 35.00
N GLY A 14 -27.83 -19.23 33.90
CA GLY A 14 -28.13 -18.24 32.87
C GLY A 14 -26.91 -17.84 32.04
N VAL A 15 -27.09 -16.79 31.23
CA VAL A 15 -26.05 -16.24 30.37
C VAL A 15 -25.66 -14.86 30.89
N PHE A 16 -24.36 -14.63 31.01
CA PHE A 16 -23.79 -13.42 31.61
C PHE A 16 -22.77 -12.78 30.67
N VAL A 17 -22.60 -11.46 30.79
CA VAL A 17 -21.52 -10.73 30.15
C VAL A 17 -20.60 -10.12 31.19
N ARG A 18 -19.30 -10.08 30.89
CA ARG A 18 -18.31 -9.45 31.76
C ARG A 18 -18.41 -7.93 31.70
N ASP A 19 -18.68 -7.29 32.82
CA ASP A 19 -18.42 -5.86 33.02
C ASP A 19 -17.27 -5.67 34.02
N THR A 20 -16.63 -4.50 33.98
CA THR A 20 -15.34 -4.16 34.62
C THR A 20 -15.02 -4.86 35.95
N ALA A 21 -15.98 -5.06 36.85
CA ALA A 21 -15.81 -5.75 38.14
C ALA A 21 -16.84 -6.87 38.43
N SER A 22 -17.79 -7.17 37.53
CA SER A 22 -18.88 -8.12 37.81
C SER A 22 -19.37 -8.85 36.56
N TRP A 23 -20.04 -9.99 36.78
CA TRP A 23 -20.84 -10.66 35.76
C TRP A 23 -22.25 -10.07 35.77
N ILE A 24 -22.72 -9.62 34.61
CA ILE A 24 -24.05 -9.05 34.45
C ILE A 24 -24.92 -10.06 33.69
N ALA A 25 -26.05 -10.46 34.27
CA ALA A 25 -26.98 -11.40 33.64
C ALA A 25 -27.70 -10.77 32.44
N TYR A 26 -27.84 -11.49 31.34
CA TYR A 26 -28.75 -11.10 30.28
C TYR A 26 -30.20 -11.31 30.71
N SER A 27 -31.10 -10.50 30.15
CA SER A 27 -32.54 -10.73 30.30
C SER A 27 -32.94 -12.10 29.72
N PRO A 28 -34.08 -12.69 30.16
CA PRO A 28 -34.57 -13.95 29.61
C PRO A 28 -34.71 -13.92 28.08
N GLN A 29 -35.25 -12.83 27.53
CA GLN A 29 -35.42 -12.64 26.08
C GLN A 29 -34.09 -12.57 25.33
N ALA A 30 -33.07 -11.92 25.90
CA ALA A 30 -31.74 -11.88 25.28
C ALA A 30 -31.03 -13.24 25.40
N THR A 31 -31.22 -13.93 26.52
CA THR A 31 -30.71 -15.28 26.76
C THR A 31 -31.26 -16.28 25.73
N GLU A 32 -32.57 -16.27 25.47
CA GLU A 32 -33.20 -17.11 24.46
C GLU A 32 -32.63 -16.85 23.06
N LYS A 33 -32.43 -15.59 22.67
CA LYS A 33 -31.83 -15.24 21.38
C LYS A 33 -30.40 -15.75 21.24
N ILE A 34 -29.59 -15.61 22.29
CA ILE A 34 -28.21 -16.10 22.31
C ILE A 34 -28.22 -17.62 22.17
N LEU A 35 -29.03 -18.32 22.96
CA LEU A 35 -29.15 -19.78 22.90
C LEU A 35 -29.63 -20.27 21.54
N ALA A 36 -30.58 -19.58 20.91
CA ALA A 36 -31.01 -19.88 19.54
C ALA A 36 -29.87 -19.72 18.52
N GLY A 37 -29.04 -18.68 18.65
CA GLY A 37 -27.87 -18.51 17.78
C GLY A 37 -26.82 -19.61 17.95
N TYR A 38 -26.56 -20.06 19.18
CA TYR A 38 -25.70 -21.23 19.42
C TYR A 38 -26.34 -22.52 18.89
N SER A 39 -27.67 -22.69 19.00
CA SER A 39 -28.41 -23.82 18.44
C SER A 39 -28.30 -23.89 16.93
N GLU A 40 -28.50 -22.76 16.23
CA GLU A 40 -28.41 -22.68 14.77
C GLU A 40 -26.98 -22.87 14.28
N THR A 41 -26.00 -22.27 14.95
CA THR A 41 -24.59 -22.31 14.55
C THR A 41 -23.94 -23.67 14.88
N LEU A 42 -24.35 -24.34 15.96
CA LEU A 42 -23.71 -25.57 16.46
C LEU A 42 -24.60 -26.82 16.38
N GLY A 43 -25.84 -26.71 15.89
CA GLY A 43 -26.80 -27.82 15.81
C GLY A 43 -27.28 -28.35 17.16
N LEU A 44 -27.32 -27.51 18.19
CA LEU A 44 -27.66 -27.90 19.57
C LEU A 44 -29.17 -27.84 19.85
N SER A 45 -29.68 -28.75 20.68
CA SER A 45 -31.04 -28.65 21.23
C SER A 45 -31.08 -27.69 22.42
N VAL A 46 -31.86 -26.61 22.31
CA VAL A 46 -32.02 -25.58 23.38
C VAL A 46 -32.63 -26.18 24.66
N SER A 47 -33.42 -27.24 24.52
CA SER A 47 -34.12 -27.91 25.63
C SER A 47 -33.19 -28.58 26.64
N ASP A 48 -31.94 -28.90 26.26
CA ASP A 48 -30.95 -29.48 27.17
C ASP A 48 -30.23 -28.43 28.06
N LEU A 49 -30.41 -27.13 27.78
CA LEU A 49 -29.66 -26.03 28.41
C LEU A 49 -30.44 -25.32 29.52
N LEU A 50 -31.76 -25.55 29.65
CA LEU A 50 -32.66 -24.75 30.50
C LEU A 50 -33.51 -25.58 31.48
N ALA A 51 -33.04 -26.75 31.93
CA ALA A 51 -33.71 -27.47 33.02
C ALA A 51 -33.37 -26.83 34.39
N GLY A 52 -33.97 -25.68 34.66
CA GLY A 52 -33.89 -24.96 35.93
C GLY A 52 -34.57 -23.60 35.82
N GLU A 53 -35.44 -23.25 36.77
CA GLU A 53 -36.14 -21.97 36.79
C GLU A 53 -35.14 -20.81 36.63
N LEU A 54 -35.37 -19.96 35.63
CA LEU A 54 -34.59 -18.76 35.37
C LEU A 54 -34.79 -17.79 36.53
N GLY A 55 -33.90 -17.85 37.51
CA GLY A 55 -33.90 -16.97 38.68
C GLY A 55 -33.47 -15.55 38.33
N ALA A 56 -34.30 -14.80 37.62
CA ALA A 56 -34.17 -13.35 37.52
C ALA A 56 -35.04 -12.73 38.63
N LYS A 57 -34.40 -12.22 39.69
CA LYS A 57 -35.05 -11.20 40.52
C LYS A 57 -35.08 -9.91 39.70
N ASP A 58 -36.27 -9.48 39.32
CA ASP A 58 -36.48 -8.14 38.77
C ASP A 58 -36.05 -7.11 39.81
N GLY A 59 -35.02 -6.33 39.48
CA GLY A 59 -34.65 -5.13 40.23
C GLY A 59 -33.37 -5.23 41.06
N GLU A 60 -32.21 -5.24 40.39
CA GLU A 60 -31.01 -4.57 40.92
C GLU A 60 -30.46 -3.55 39.90
N PRO A 61 -29.97 -2.39 40.36
CA PRO A 61 -29.47 -1.33 39.49
C PRO A 61 -28.13 -1.76 38.89
N GLY A 62 -28.18 -2.34 37.69
CA GLY A 62 -27.00 -2.83 36.97
C GLY A 62 -27.30 -3.93 35.95
N SER A 63 -28.50 -4.51 35.96
CA SER A 63 -28.95 -5.43 34.91
C SER A 63 -29.04 -4.69 33.56
N PRO A 64 -28.68 -5.29 32.40
CA PRO A 64 -28.90 -4.70 31.09
C PRO A 64 -30.41 -4.62 30.92
N ARG A 65 -30.95 -3.41 31.13
CA ARG A 65 -32.40 -3.17 31.13
C ARG A 65 -32.98 -3.75 29.85
N SER A 66 -34.10 -4.44 30.00
CA SER A 66 -34.89 -5.00 28.91
C SER A 66 -35.10 -3.99 27.79
N VAL A 67 -35.27 -4.52 26.58
CA VAL A 67 -35.79 -3.77 25.43
C VAL A 67 -37.09 -3.11 25.89
N LEU A 68 -37.12 -1.77 25.89
CA LEU A 68 -38.35 -1.02 26.16
C LEU A 68 -39.46 -1.54 25.23
N PRO A 69 -40.68 -1.80 25.73
CA PRO A 69 -41.78 -2.20 24.88
C PRO A 69 -42.09 -1.03 23.94
N GLY A 70 -41.77 -1.19 22.65
CA GLY A 70 -41.97 -0.16 21.63
C GLY A 70 -40.82 0.05 20.64
N ALA A 71 -39.67 -0.63 20.80
CA ALA A 71 -38.60 -0.53 19.80
C ALA A 71 -38.92 -1.37 18.54
N PRO A 72 -38.71 -0.85 17.32
CA PRO A 72 -39.03 -1.55 16.08
C PRO A 72 -38.23 -2.86 15.98
N ARG A 73 -38.87 -3.91 15.47
CA ARG A 73 -38.25 -5.21 15.18
C ARG A 73 -36.97 -4.99 14.38
N ALA A 74 -35.82 -5.32 14.98
CA ALA A 74 -34.55 -5.36 14.28
C ALA A 74 -34.56 -6.50 13.26
N SER A 75 -34.14 -6.17 12.03
CA SER A 75 -34.01 -7.12 10.92
C SER A 75 -33.00 -8.22 11.25
N PRO A 76 -33.19 -9.47 10.78
CA PRO A 76 -32.21 -10.53 10.97
C PRO A 76 -30.88 -10.13 10.32
N SER A 77 -29.82 -10.10 11.12
CA SER A 77 -28.45 -9.97 10.64
C SER A 77 -28.13 -11.14 9.70
N SER A 78 -27.67 -10.83 8.48
CA SER A 78 -27.38 -11.81 7.42
C SER A 78 -26.00 -12.47 7.52
N GLU A 79 -25.29 -12.31 8.65
CA GLU A 79 -24.00 -12.97 8.88
C GLU A 79 -24.18 -14.20 9.78
N PRO A 80 -23.86 -15.42 9.29
CA PRO A 80 -23.88 -16.64 10.10
C PRO A 80 -22.95 -16.49 11.32
N GLY A 81 -23.42 -16.88 12.50
CA GLY A 81 -22.62 -16.86 13.74
C GLY A 81 -22.62 -15.52 14.50
N ARG A 82 -23.49 -14.56 14.13
CA ARG A 82 -23.69 -13.31 14.88
C ARG A 82 -25.14 -13.10 15.28
N VAL A 83 -25.37 -12.89 16.58
CA VAL A 83 -26.70 -12.63 17.15
C VAL A 83 -26.82 -11.16 17.53
N ASP A 84 -27.74 -10.44 16.89
CA ASP A 84 -28.06 -9.06 17.23
C ASP A 84 -28.99 -9.00 18.47
N LEU A 85 -28.49 -8.38 19.54
CA LEU A 85 -29.24 -8.14 20.78
C LEU A 85 -30.00 -6.81 20.77
N GLY A 86 -29.76 -5.95 19.78
CA GLY A 86 -30.33 -4.61 19.68
C GLY A 86 -29.71 -3.62 20.66
N SER A 87 -30.35 -2.46 20.80
CA SER A 87 -29.90 -1.41 21.72
C SER A 87 -30.29 -1.76 23.16
N LEU A 88 -29.30 -1.92 24.04
CA LEU A 88 -29.47 -2.19 25.47
C LEU A 88 -29.50 -0.90 26.32
N GLY A 89 -29.73 0.27 25.70
CA GLY A 89 -29.94 1.55 26.40
C GLY A 89 -28.68 2.22 26.99
N LEU A 90 -27.48 1.69 26.73
CA LEU A 90 -26.22 2.12 27.38
C LEU A 90 -25.28 2.95 26.48
N GLY A 91 -25.76 3.53 25.38
CA GLY A 91 -24.98 4.51 24.61
C GLY A 91 -24.97 4.34 23.09
N GLY A 92 -26.16 4.39 22.47
CA GLY A 92 -26.32 4.61 21.03
C GLY A 92 -25.74 3.51 20.14
N GLY A 93 -26.50 2.43 19.92
CA GLY A 93 -26.21 1.41 18.91
C GLY A 93 -26.58 -0.01 19.36
N ALA A 94 -26.51 -0.96 18.43
CA ALA A 94 -26.85 -2.36 18.67
C ALA A 94 -25.66 -3.17 19.22
N TYR A 95 -25.92 -4.00 20.22
CA TYR A 95 -24.96 -4.97 20.74
C TYR A 95 -25.09 -6.28 19.97
N VAL A 96 -23.96 -6.91 19.66
CA VAL A 96 -23.92 -8.18 18.91
C VAL A 96 -23.15 -9.21 19.71
N VAL A 97 -23.62 -10.45 19.73
CA VAL A 97 -22.86 -11.60 20.24
C VAL A 97 -22.28 -12.37 19.07
N ASP A 98 -20.96 -12.48 19.06
CA ASP A 98 -20.22 -13.33 18.14
C ASP A 98 -20.13 -14.74 18.75
N ILE A 99 -20.83 -15.69 18.13
CA ILE A 99 -21.00 -17.06 18.62
C ILE A 99 -19.71 -17.86 18.50
N VAL A 100 -18.92 -17.60 17.45
CA VAL A 100 -17.64 -18.29 17.23
C VAL A 100 -16.60 -17.79 18.22
N ALA A 101 -16.54 -16.48 18.45
CA ALA A 101 -15.59 -15.87 19.37
C ALA A 101 -15.99 -15.98 20.85
N GLY A 102 -17.27 -16.21 21.16
CA GLY A 102 -17.77 -16.24 22.53
C GLY A 102 -17.85 -14.87 23.19
N THR A 103 -17.97 -13.81 22.39
CA THR A 103 -17.84 -12.44 22.88
C THR A 103 -19.01 -11.56 22.47
N GLN A 104 -19.46 -10.73 23.40
CA GLN A 104 -20.34 -9.61 23.12
C GLN A 104 -19.51 -8.41 22.63
N VAL A 105 -19.88 -7.84 21.49
CA VAL A 105 -19.28 -6.63 20.91
C VAL A 105 -20.24 -5.47 21.13
N SER A 106 -19.74 -4.39 21.74
CA SER A 106 -20.51 -3.15 21.91
C SER A 106 -20.54 -2.32 20.62
N PRO A 107 -21.46 -1.34 20.49
CA PRO A 107 -21.49 -0.42 19.34
C PRO A 107 -20.18 0.34 19.09
N ARG A 108 -19.36 0.48 20.14
CA ARG A 108 -18.05 1.15 20.09
C ARG A 108 -16.89 0.17 19.84
N GLY A 109 -17.18 -1.09 19.51
CA GLY A 109 -16.19 -2.11 19.18
C GLY A 109 -15.52 -2.77 20.38
N PHE A 110 -16.03 -2.60 21.61
CA PHE A 110 -15.46 -3.29 22.78
C PHE A 110 -15.98 -4.73 22.84
N ALA A 111 -15.08 -5.70 22.79
CA ALA A 111 -15.38 -7.13 22.95
C ALA A 111 -15.27 -7.56 24.42
N ARG A 112 -16.27 -8.30 24.92
CA ARG A 112 -16.38 -8.80 26.29
C ARG A 112 -16.74 -10.28 26.28
N PRO A 113 -16.12 -11.13 27.11
CA PRO A 113 -16.50 -12.54 27.20
C PRO A 113 -17.95 -12.74 27.65
N VAL A 114 -18.59 -13.75 27.07
CA VAL A 114 -19.89 -14.27 27.51
C VAL A 114 -19.63 -15.53 28.36
N LEU A 115 -20.36 -15.65 29.47
CA LEU A 115 -20.31 -16.78 30.38
C LEU A 115 -21.67 -17.49 30.42
N PHE A 116 -21.65 -18.81 30.24
CA PHE A 116 -22.79 -19.67 30.51
C PHE A 116 -22.64 -20.34 31.88
N VAL A 117 -23.65 -20.19 32.74
CA VAL A 117 -23.70 -20.87 34.04
C VAL A 117 -24.77 -21.94 33.98
N PHE A 118 -24.36 -23.19 34.22
CA PHE A 118 -25.20 -24.38 34.13
C PHE A 118 -25.67 -24.85 35.51
N PRO A 119 -26.82 -25.54 35.62
CA PRO A 119 -27.29 -26.11 36.87
C PRO A 119 -26.36 -27.23 37.38
N ASP A 120 -25.73 -27.98 36.47
CA ASP A 120 -24.91 -29.14 36.82
C ASP A 120 -23.73 -29.33 35.85
N ALA A 121 -22.74 -30.11 36.29
CA ALA A 121 -21.53 -30.38 35.52
C ALA A 121 -21.78 -31.15 34.22
N ARG A 122 -22.79 -32.03 34.18
CA ARG A 122 -23.13 -32.85 33.01
C ARG A 122 -23.71 -31.97 31.90
N SER A 123 -24.54 -31.00 32.23
CA SER A 123 -25.08 -30.03 31.28
C SER A 123 -23.99 -29.11 30.72
N ARG A 124 -23.06 -28.65 31.57
CA ARG A 124 -21.86 -27.91 31.14
C ARG A 124 -20.99 -28.71 30.17
N GLU A 125 -20.72 -29.99 30.48
CA GLU A 125 -19.86 -30.83 29.64
C GLU A 125 -20.48 -31.16 28.28
N ARG A 126 -21.80 -31.35 28.22
CA ARG A 126 -22.52 -31.52 26.94
C ARG A 126 -22.35 -30.29 26.05
N PHE A 127 -22.53 -29.09 26.63
CA PHE A 127 -22.34 -27.84 25.91
C PHE A 127 -20.88 -27.62 25.48
N ALA A 128 -19.91 -27.91 26.34
CA ALA A 128 -18.49 -27.78 26.03
C ALA A 128 -18.05 -28.68 24.85
N ARG A 129 -18.55 -29.92 24.77
CA ARG A 129 -18.28 -30.81 23.62
C ARG A 129 -18.85 -30.27 22.32
N ALA A 130 -20.01 -29.63 22.36
CA ALA A 130 -20.60 -29.02 21.18
C ALA A 130 -19.84 -27.77 20.72
N LEU A 131 -19.35 -26.96 21.66
CA LEU A 131 -18.43 -25.84 21.36
C LEU A 131 -17.17 -26.34 20.65
N GLU A 132 -16.54 -27.40 21.17
CA GLU A 132 -15.35 -28.02 20.54
C GLU A 132 -15.65 -28.57 19.14
N ALA A 133 -16.82 -29.20 18.95
CA ALA A 133 -17.22 -29.75 17.66
C ALA A 133 -17.46 -28.68 16.59
N GLY A 134 -17.93 -27.48 16.97
CA GLY A 134 -18.19 -26.37 16.06
C GLY A 134 -17.11 -25.28 16.03
N ASP A 135 -15.93 -25.52 16.60
CA ASP A 135 -14.81 -24.55 16.70
C ASP A 135 -15.22 -23.19 17.32
N ALA A 136 -16.20 -23.21 18.22
CA ALA A 136 -16.68 -22.04 18.95
C ALA A 136 -16.02 -21.96 20.34
N LYS A 137 -15.84 -20.74 20.85
CA LYS A 137 -15.25 -20.50 22.17
C LYS A 137 -16.30 -19.89 23.08
N CYS A 138 -16.34 -20.29 24.35
CA CYS A 138 -17.12 -19.60 25.36
C CYS A 138 -16.62 -19.91 26.77
N GLU A 139 -16.91 -19.03 27.74
CA GLU A 139 -16.68 -19.33 29.15
C GLU A 139 -17.87 -20.11 29.72
N CYS A 140 -17.60 -21.12 30.54
CA CYS A 140 -18.64 -21.98 31.12
C CYS A 140 -18.36 -22.24 32.62
N ALA A 141 -19.39 -22.11 33.46
CA ALA A 141 -19.35 -22.40 34.89
C ALA A 141 -20.54 -23.25 35.32
N VAL A 142 -20.50 -23.78 36.54
CA VAL A 142 -21.63 -24.44 37.19
C VAL A 142 -22.08 -23.53 38.34
N ALA A 143 -23.40 -23.37 38.50
CA ALA A 143 -24.00 -22.61 39.59
C ALA A 143 -23.50 -23.16 40.94
N ALA A 144 -23.01 -22.26 41.81
CA ALA A 144 -22.64 -22.63 43.17
C ALA A 144 -23.92 -22.71 44.03
N GLY A 145 -24.50 -23.91 44.11
CA GLY A 145 -25.66 -24.22 44.94
C GLY A 145 -26.08 -25.69 44.80
N ASP A 146 -26.15 -26.38 45.94
CA ASP A 146 -26.68 -27.73 46.17
C ASP A 146 -25.94 -28.93 45.58
N ALA A 147 -24.85 -29.31 46.27
CA ALA A 147 -24.42 -30.71 46.35
C ALA A 147 -24.24 -31.15 47.81
N GLU A 148 -25.28 -30.96 48.63
CA GLU A 148 -25.49 -31.67 49.89
C GLU A 148 -26.86 -32.36 49.90
N ARG A 149 -27.01 -33.42 49.10
CA ARG A 149 -27.73 -34.64 49.53
C ARG A 149 -27.50 -35.77 48.54
N SER A 150 -27.46 -36.99 49.07
CA SER A 150 -27.22 -38.27 48.38
C SER A 150 -25.74 -38.70 48.27
N LYS A 151 -25.04 -38.71 49.41
CA LYS A 151 -23.83 -39.54 49.60
C LYS A 151 -23.99 -40.64 50.66
N GLU A 152 -25.19 -40.90 51.17
CA GLU A 152 -25.37 -41.81 52.31
C GLU A 152 -26.14 -43.12 52.02
N GLU A 153 -26.62 -43.36 50.79
CA GLU A 153 -27.42 -44.57 50.50
C GLU A 153 -26.85 -45.50 49.40
N GLN A 154 -25.64 -45.25 48.89
CA GLN A 154 -25.00 -46.13 47.90
C GLN A 154 -23.65 -46.72 48.31
N ASN A 155 -23.19 -46.49 49.56
CA ASN A 155 -21.86 -46.94 49.98
C ASN A 155 -21.85 -48.27 50.76
N ALA A 156 -22.90 -49.09 50.62
CA ALA A 156 -22.94 -50.44 51.17
C ALA A 156 -22.68 -51.56 50.14
N GLU A 157 -22.57 -51.26 48.83
CA GLU A 157 -22.30 -52.30 47.82
C GLU A 157 -21.41 -51.77 46.68
N ARG A 158 -20.09 -51.80 46.86
CA ARG A 158 -19.11 -52.16 45.80
C ARG A 158 -17.67 -52.00 46.30
N LEU A 159 -17.20 -53.02 47.01
CA LEU A 159 -15.80 -53.38 46.95
C LEU A 159 -15.53 -54.12 45.62
N ALA A 160 -14.56 -53.59 44.88
CA ALA A 160 -13.91 -54.09 43.66
C ALA A 160 -14.74 -54.13 42.35
N PRO A 161 -14.18 -53.68 41.19
CA PRO A 161 -12.76 -53.69 40.83
C PRO A 161 -12.26 -52.34 40.23
N THR A 162 -11.43 -51.57 40.94
CA THR A 162 -11.03 -50.22 40.48
C THR A 162 -9.56 -50.03 40.12
N ALA A 163 -8.67 -51.00 40.33
CA ALA A 163 -7.26 -50.85 39.91
C ALA A 163 -7.09 -50.83 38.37
N TRP A 164 -7.74 -51.75 37.65
CA TRP A 164 -7.61 -51.86 36.19
C TRP A 164 -8.32 -50.75 35.42
N ALA A 165 -9.47 -50.28 35.92
CA ALA A 165 -10.21 -49.18 35.31
C ALA A 165 -9.48 -47.83 35.45
N GLN A 166 -8.78 -47.60 36.58
CA GLN A 166 -7.95 -46.41 36.77
C GLN A 166 -6.66 -46.46 35.94
N ILE A 167 -6.02 -47.63 35.79
CA ILE A 167 -4.88 -47.79 34.88
C ILE A 167 -5.32 -47.52 33.44
N ALA A 168 -6.45 -48.06 32.99
CA ALA A 168 -6.99 -47.85 31.64
C ALA A 168 -7.40 -46.38 31.37
N ALA A 169 -7.91 -45.67 32.39
CA ALA A 169 -8.24 -44.25 32.29
C ALA A 169 -6.98 -43.37 32.26
N ASN A 170 -5.94 -43.73 33.01
CA ASN A 170 -4.66 -43.04 33.02
C ASN A 170 -3.89 -43.25 31.71
N THR A 171 -3.87 -44.45 31.13
CA THR A 171 -3.29 -44.70 29.80
C THR A 171 -4.03 -43.92 28.71
N LYS A 172 -5.37 -43.86 28.73
CA LYS A 172 -6.13 -43.02 27.79
C LYS A 172 -5.81 -41.53 27.90
N LYS A 173 -5.56 -41.02 29.11
CA LYS A 173 -5.11 -39.64 29.32
C LYS A 173 -3.69 -39.41 28.80
N GLU A 174 -2.76 -40.33 29.05
CA GLU A 174 -1.40 -40.24 28.50
C GLU A 174 -1.39 -40.29 26.97
N ASP A 175 -2.21 -41.14 26.36
CA ASP A 175 -2.34 -41.22 24.90
C ASP A 175 -2.95 -39.94 24.32
N ALA A 176 -3.93 -39.33 24.99
CA ALA A 176 -4.49 -38.04 24.60
C ALA A 176 -3.46 -36.89 24.71
N ILE A 177 -2.62 -36.89 25.75
CA ILE A 177 -1.54 -35.91 25.91
C ILE A 177 -0.48 -36.09 24.81
N LYS A 178 -0.08 -37.33 24.52
CA LYS A 178 0.85 -37.65 23.43
C LYS A 178 0.29 -37.25 22.06
N ALA A 179 -1.01 -37.50 21.81
CA ALA A 179 -1.68 -37.11 20.57
C ALA A 179 -1.77 -35.57 20.43
N SER A 180 -2.08 -34.85 21.51
CA SER A 180 -2.11 -33.38 21.54
C SER A 180 -0.72 -32.78 21.30
N ALA A 181 0.31 -33.33 21.95
CA ALA A 181 1.70 -32.92 21.73
C ALA A 181 2.15 -33.16 20.28
N LYS A 182 1.76 -34.29 19.69
CA LYS A 182 2.01 -34.60 18.27
C LYS A 182 1.33 -33.58 17.35
N LEU A 183 0.05 -33.28 17.57
CA LEU A 183 -0.70 -32.28 16.79
C LEU A 183 -0.10 -30.87 16.91
N ALA A 184 0.33 -30.48 18.12
CA ALA A 184 1.00 -29.21 18.36
C ALA A 184 2.34 -29.12 17.62
N ALA A 185 3.13 -30.19 17.60
CA ALA A 185 4.36 -30.29 16.83
C ALA A 185 4.10 -30.15 15.33
N THR A 186 3.04 -30.79 14.79
CA THR A 186 2.67 -30.67 13.37
C THR A 186 2.24 -29.25 13.02
N LYS A 187 1.42 -28.60 13.87
CA LYS A 187 1.01 -27.19 13.69
C LYS A 187 2.21 -26.25 13.73
N ALA A 188 3.17 -26.49 14.63
CA ALA A 188 4.41 -25.72 14.68
C ALA A 188 5.28 -25.91 13.43
N GLY A 189 5.36 -27.14 12.89
CA GLY A 189 6.03 -27.45 11.63
C GLY A 189 5.41 -26.72 10.44
N LEU A 190 4.08 -26.72 10.32
CA LEU A 190 3.35 -26.00 9.28
C LEU A 190 3.53 -24.48 9.38
N LYS A 191 3.51 -23.91 10.58
CA LYS A 191 3.78 -22.48 10.80
C LYS A 191 5.20 -22.10 10.35
N LYS A 192 6.20 -22.93 10.68
CA LYS A 192 7.58 -22.71 10.22
C LYS A 192 7.69 -22.79 8.69
N ALA A 193 7.09 -23.81 8.07
CA ALA A 193 7.08 -23.97 6.62
C ALA A 193 6.39 -22.77 5.91
N TRP A 194 5.27 -22.29 6.44
CA TRP A 194 4.59 -21.10 5.93
C TRP A 194 5.47 -19.84 6.06
N ALA A 195 6.14 -19.65 7.19
CA ALA A 195 7.06 -18.52 7.39
C ALA A 195 8.25 -18.56 6.42
N VAL A 196 8.80 -19.75 6.15
CA VAL A 196 9.86 -19.93 5.13
C VAL A 196 9.34 -19.55 3.74
N ARG A 197 8.14 -20.01 3.37
CA ARG A 197 7.51 -19.68 2.08
C ARG A 197 7.26 -18.17 1.92
N GLN A 198 6.80 -17.50 2.99
CA GLN A 198 6.62 -16.04 2.99
C GLN A 198 7.94 -15.29 2.80
N ARG A 199 9.02 -15.72 3.47
CA ARG A 199 10.36 -15.16 3.27
C ARG A 199 10.87 -15.37 1.86
N GLN A 200 10.63 -16.55 1.29
CA GLN A 200 11.01 -16.87 -0.08
C GLN A 200 10.27 -15.98 -1.09
N GLN A 201 8.94 -15.85 -0.97
CA GLN A 201 8.16 -14.93 -1.80
C GLN A 201 8.62 -13.47 -1.66
N GLY A 202 8.94 -13.04 -0.44
CA GLY A 202 9.50 -11.70 -0.21
C GLY A 202 10.85 -11.49 -0.91
N ARG A 203 11.72 -12.51 -0.91
CA ARG A 203 13.00 -12.47 -1.63
C ARG A 203 12.79 -12.44 -3.14
N GLU A 204 11.90 -13.27 -3.67
CA GLU A 204 11.56 -13.31 -5.10
C GLU A 204 11.00 -11.97 -5.58
N ARG A 205 10.12 -11.32 -4.81
CA ARG A 205 9.62 -9.97 -5.13
C ARG A 205 10.71 -8.92 -5.16
N ARG A 206 11.67 -8.95 -4.22
CA ARG A 206 12.81 -8.02 -4.21
C ARG A 206 13.72 -8.23 -5.41
N LEU A 207 14.00 -9.49 -5.77
CA LEU A 207 14.80 -9.81 -6.96
C LEU A 207 14.07 -9.39 -8.24
N ALA A 208 12.76 -9.61 -8.33
CA ALA A 208 11.96 -9.15 -9.47
C ALA A 208 11.95 -7.62 -9.59
N ALA A 209 11.82 -6.90 -8.47
CA ALA A 209 11.88 -5.44 -8.45
C ALA A 209 13.26 -4.91 -8.88
N ALA A 210 14.35 -5.49 -8.37
CA ALA A 210 15.70 -5.14 -8.76
C ALA A 210 15.98 -5.43 -10.25
N ALA A 211 15.47 -6.56 -10.77
CA ALA A 211 15.58 -6.89 -12.19
C ALA A 211 14.76 -5.92 -13.07
N ALA A 212 13.58 -5.49 -12.62
CA ALA A 212 12.78 -4.49 -13.32
C ALA A 212 13.47 -3.11 -13.35
N GLU A 213 14.09 -2.70 -12.25
CA GLU A 213 14.87 -1.45 -12.18
C GLU A 213 16.08 -1.50 -13.13
N LEU A 214 16.79 -2.63 -13.18
CA LEU A 214 17.94 -2.78 -14.08
C LEU A 214 17.50 -2.72 -15.55
N ARG A 215 16.40 -3.40 -15.91
CA ARG A 215 15.83 -3.33 -17.27
C ARG A 215 15.39 -1.92 -17.64
N ALA A 216 14.79 -1.17 -16.71
CA ALA A 216 14.40 0.22 -16.95
C ALA A 216 15.62 1.11 -17.23
N LYS A 217 16.72 0.92 -16.48
CA LYS A 217 17.99 1.63 -16.72
C LYS A 217 18.61 1.28 -18.07
N GLU A 218 18.62 -0.02 -18.42
CA GLU A 218 19.10 -0.46 -19.74
C GLU A 218 18.26 0.12 -20.89
N GLU A 219 16.93 0.21 -20.71
CA GLU A 219 16.04 0.83 -21.69
C GLU A 219 16.30 2.34 -21.84
N GLU A 220 16.47 3.06 -20.73
CA GLU A 220 16.83 4.49 -20.72
C GLU A 220 18.18 4.73 -21.42
N GLU A 221 19.19 3.90 -21.13
CA GLU A 221 20.51 3.98 -21.75
C GLU A 221 20.43 3.71 -23.26
N ASN A 222 19.63 2.74 -23.69
CA ASN A 222 19.44 2.43 -25.11
C ASN A 222 18.72 3.58 -25.85
N LYS A 223 17.70 4.19 -25.24
CA LYS A 223 17.03 5.38 -25.77
C LYS A 223 18.00 6.56 -25.92
N ALA A 224 18.84 6.79 -24.90
CA ALA A 224 19.87 7.81 -24.95
C ALA A 224 20.87 7.57 -26.10
N LYS A 225 21.34 6.34 -26.27
CA LYS A 225 22.23 5.96 -27.39
C LYS A 225 21.59 6.20 -28.75
N GLU A 226 20.30 5.87 -28.90
CA GLU A 226 19.57 6.08 -30.15
C GLU A 226 19.48 7.58 -30.49
N VAL A 227 18.99 8.40 -29.56
CA VAL A 227 18.84 9.86 -29.75
C VAL A 227 20.19 10.51 -30.03
N LEU A 228 21.22 10.22 -29.23
CA LEU A 228 22.55 10.78 -29.44
C LEU A 228 23.19 10.29 -30.74
N GLY A 229 22.86 9.07 -31.18
CA GLY A 229 23.21 8.55 -32.49
C GLY A 229 22.59 9.38 -33.63
N LYS A 230 21.32 9.77 -33.51
CA LYS A 230 20.64 10.67 -34.47
C LYS A 230 21.28 12.06 -34.48
N VAL A 231 21.52 12.64 -33.31
CA VAL A 231 22.23 13.93 -33.15
C VAL A 231 23.58 13.91 -33.87
N ARG A 232 24.38 12.84 -33.68
CA ARG A 232 25.69 12.70 -34.32
C ARG A 232 25.57 12.60 -35.84
N LYS A 233 24.61 11.82 -36.35
CA LYS A 233 24.34 11.73 -37.81
C LYS A 233 23.99 13.09 -38.41
N VAL A 234 23.14 13.87 -37.74
CA VAL A 234 22.78 15.23 -38.18
C VAL A 234 24.01 16.14 -38.16
N LEU A 235 24.83 16.11 -37.10
CA LEU A 235 26.06 16.89 -37.06
C LEU A 235 27.03 16.53 -38.20
N ASP A 236 27.23 15.24 -38.46
CA ASP A 236 28.16 14.75 -39.48
C ASP A 236 27.68 15.09 -40.90
N ALA A 237 26.37 15.01 -41.17
CA ALA A 237 25.78 15.47 -42.43
C ALA A 237 25.96 16.99 -42.65
N ASN A 238 26.04 17.76 -41.56
CA ASN A 238 26.12 19.22 -41.57
C ASN A 238 27.51 19.76 -41.20
N ARG A 239 28.59 19.00 -41.40
CA ARG A 239 29.97 19.47 -41.13
C ARG A 239 30.35 20.73 -41.89
N HIS A 240 29.75 20.94 -43.06
CA HIS A 240 29.91 22.15 -43.86
C HIS A 240 29.45 23.41 -43.09
N ALA A 241 28.43 23.31 -42.23
CA ALA A 241 27.93 24.39 -41.39
C ALA A 241 28.99 24.81 -40.34
N VAL A 242 29.62 23.83 -39.69
CA VAL A 242 30.76 24.08 -38.76
C VAL A 242 31.92 24.73 -39.50
N HIS A 243 32.29 24.17 -40.66
CA HIS A 243 33.40 24.66 -41.46
C HIS A 243 33.16 26.11 -41.93
N ALA A 244 31.95 26.44 -42.38
CA ALA A 244 31.59 27.78 -42.82
C ALA A 244 31.85 28.83 -41.74
N VAL A 245 31.49 28.56 -40.48
CA VAL A 245 31.78 29.44 -39.34
C VAL A 245 33.29 29.49 -39.06
N ALA A 246 33.94 28.33 -39.01
CA ALA A 246 35.36 28.24 -38.68
C ALA A 246 36.25 29.00 -39.68
N THR A 247 35.98 28.91 -40.97
CA THR A 247 36.77 29.61 -42.01
C THR A 247 36.48 31.09 -42.09
N LYS A 248 35.30 31.53 -41.65
CA LYS A 248 34.90 32.94 -41.73
C LYS A 248 35.66 33.81 -40.73
N TYR A 249 36.06 33.26 -39.58
CA TYR A 249 36.70 34.00 -38.51
C TYR A 249 38.14 33.49 -38.29
N ALA A 250 39.14 34.30 -38.67
CA ALA A 250 40.55 33.90 -38.73
C ALA A 250 41.15 33.38 -37.40
N ARG A 251 40.53 33.69 -36.26
CA ARG A 251 40.96 33.24 -34.91
C ARG A 251 40.09 32.14 -34.32
N ALA A 252 39.14 31.61 -35.11
CA ALA A 252 38.21 30.58 -34.66
C ALA A 252 38.95 29.30 -34.26
N LYS A 253 38.66 28.81 -33.06
CA LYS A 253 39.04 27.47 -32.60
C LYS A 253 37.77 26.65 -32.45
N VAL A 254 37.73 25.52 -33.13
CA VAL A 254 36.59 24.60 -33.13
C VAL A 254 36.87 23.46 -32.17
N SER A 255 35.92 23.18 -31.28
CA SER A 255 35.93 21.99 -30.42
C SER A 255 34.55 21.35 -30.41
N GLU A 256 34.50 20.04 -30.62
CA GLU A 256 33.28 19.26 -30.38
C GLU A 256 33.02 19.12 -28.89
N VAL A 257 31.75 19.16 -28.51
CA VAL A 257 31.29 19.00 -27.15
C VAL A 257 31.16 17.51 -26.84
N THR A 258 31.78 17.08 -25.73
CA THR A 258 31.58 15.74 -25.20
C THR A 258 30.20 15.64 -24.57
N LEU A 259 29.34 14.80 -25.14
CA LEU A 259 27.97 14.57 -24.65
C LEU A 259 27.99 13.50 -23.56
N ASP A 260 28.05 13.92 -22.30
CA ASP A 260 27.96 13.05 -21.14
C ASP A 260 26.51 12.68 -20.84
N THR A 261 26.15 11.41 -21.00
CA THR A 261 24.79 10.88 -20.74
C THR A 261 24.38 11.02 -19.28
N GLU A 262 25.33 11.15 -18.35
CA GLU A 262 25.02 11.40 -16.94
C GLU A 262 24.72 12.88 -16.63
N SER A 263 25.03 13.78 -17.57
CA SER A 263 24.81 15.21 -17.38
C SER A 263 23.30 15.56 -17.39
N PRO A 264 22.80 16.35 -16.43
CA PRO A 264 21.37 16.66 -16.31
C PRO A 264 20.76 17.31 -17.56
N HIS A 265 21.53 18.08 -18.33
CA HIS A 265 21.01 18.71 -19.54
C HIS A 265 20.91 17.75 -20.73
N VAL A 266 21.82 16.78 -20.82
CA VAL A 266 21.77 15.71 -21.83
C VAL A 266 20.59 14.79 -21.54
N LYS A 267 20.39 14.38 -20.27
CA LYS A 267 19.22 13.57 -19.87
C LYS A 267 17.90 14.23 -20.24
N ARG A 268 17.72 15.50 -19.88
CA ARG A 268 16.50 16.25 -20.24
C ARG A 268 16.27 16.35 -21.75
N PHE A 269 17.33 16.55 -22.54
CA PHE A 269 17.22 16.56 -23.99
C PHE A 269 16.79 15.19 -24.53
N VAL A 270 17.39 14.11 -24.05
CA VAL A 270 17.05 12.73 -24.44
C VAL A 270 15.62 12.38 -24.04
N GLU A 271 15.20 12.73 -22.83
CA GLU A 271 13.83 12.52 -22.34
C GLU A 271 12.81 13.23 -23.24
N LEU A 272 13.08 14.49 -23.62
CA LEU A 272 12.19 15.24 -24.51
C LEU A 272 12.15 14.63 -25.91
N ALA A 273 13.32 14.27 -26.46
CA ALA A 273 13.44 13.65 -27.78
C ALA A 273 12.85 12.23 -27.85
N SER A 274 12.75 11.54 -26.71
CA SER A 274 12.19 10.19 -26.62
C SER A 274 10.73 10.19 -26.15
N SER A 275 10.12 11.37 -25.99
CA SER A 275 8.75 11.48 -25.50
C SER A 275 7.74 11.04 -26.55
N ASP A 276 6.69 10.34 -26.11
CA ASP A 276 5.60 9.83 -26.96
C ASP A 276 4.86 10.92 -27.76
N ILE A 277 5.06 12.20 -27.40
CA ILE A 277 4.51 13.36 -28.09
C ILE A 277 5.16 13.54 -29.48
N SER A 278 6.45 13.22 -29.59
CA SER A 278 7.27 13.54 -30.77
C SER A 278 7.47 12.38 -31.74
N GLY A 279 7.17 11.14 -31.33
CA GLY A 279 7.47 9.96 -32.13
C GLY A 279 8.97 9.83 -32.42
N ASP A 280 9.38 9.97 -33.69
CA ASP A 280 10.79 10.08 -34.08
C ASP A 280 11.23 11.55 -34.00
N PRO A 281 12.17 11.93 -33.10
CA PRO A 281 12.49 13.33 -32.86
C PRO A 281 13.05 13.99 -34.11
N ASP A 282 12.36 15.03 -34.60
CA ASP A 282 12.86 15.90 -35.66
C ASP A 282 13.93 16.84 -35.09
N ILE A 283 15.20 16.51 -35.35
CA ILE A 283 16.38 17.27 -34.90
C ILE A 283 16.87 18.18 -36.02
N VAL A 284 16.95 19.47 -35.72
CA VAL A 284 17.54 20.51 -36.58
C VAL A 284 18.72 21.17 -35.89
N LEU A 285 19.47 21.99 -36.62
CA LEU A 285 20.65 22.70 -36.12
C LEU A 285 20.42 24.21 -36.09
N GLY A 286 21.01 24.89 -35.12
CA GLY A 286 21.03 26.35 -35.08
C GLY A 286 22.31 26.92 -34.47
N TYR A 287 22.67 28.12 -34.90
CA TYR A 287 23.78 28.88 -34.33
C TYR A 287 23.32 29.69 -33.12
N HIS A 288 24.13 29.70 -32.07
CA HIS A 288 23.91 30.53 -30.87
C HIS A 288 25.15 31.36 -30.56
N GLY A 289 25.07 32.67 -30.72
CA GLY A 289 26.14 33.60 -30.38
C GLY A 289 26.09 34.09 -28.94
N THR A 290 27.22 34.03 -28.23
CA THR A 290 27.33 34.48 -26.83
C THR A 290 28.78 34.80 -26.45
N SER A 291 29.03 35.25 -25.22
CA SER A 291 30.39 35.42 -24.70
C SER A 291 31.06 34.07 -24.41
N VAL A 292 32.39 34.00 -24.44
CA VAL A 292 33.14 32.77 -24.13
C VAL A 292 32.72 32.14 -22.80
N ASP A 293 32.66 32.92 -21.72
CA ASP A 293 32.35 32.39 -20.38
C ASP A 293 30.92 31.82 -20.31
N ARG A 294 29.98 32.43 -21.05
CA ARG A 294 28.61 31.91 -21.15
C ARG A 294 28.54 30.66 -22.03
N ALA A 295 29.33 30.59 -23.09
CA ALA A 295 29.43 29.39 -23.92
C ALA A 295 29.95 28.21 -23.10
N GLU A 296 31.01 28.40 -22.31
CA GLU A 296 31.56 27.36 -21.42
C GLU A 296 30.53 26.91 -20.37
N ALA A 297 29.77 27.85 -19.79
CA ALA A 297 28.67 27.52 -18.89
C ALA A 297 27.53 26.73 -19.57
N ILE A 298 27.17 27.09 -20.81
CA ILE A 298 26.15 26.39 -21.59
C ILE A 298 26.61 24.98 -21.98
N VAL A 299 27.87 24.82 -22.41
CA VAL A 299 28.44 23.51 -22.75
C VAL A 299 28.42 22.57 -21.55
N THR A 300 28.68 23.08 -20.35
CA THR A 300 28.73 22.27 -19.12
C THR A 300 27.33 22.00 -18.54
N GLY A 301 26.46 23.01 -18.54
CA GLY A 301 25.18 22.99 -17.80
C GLY A 301 23.92 22.99 -18.65
N GLY A 302 24.04 23.09 -19.97
CA GLY A 302 22.95 23.33 -20.91
C GLY A 302 22.43 24.77 -20.88
N PHE A 303 21.37 25.02 -21.65
CA PHE A 303 20.67 26.30 -21.60
C PHE A 303 19.82 26.38 -20.31
N CYS A 304 19.93 27.50 -19.57
CA CYS A 304 19.22 27.68 -18.30
C CYS A 304 18.03 28.66 -18.42
N PRO A 305 16.80 28.25 -18.04
CA PRO A 305 15.64 29.13 -18.03
C PRO A 305 15.66 30.17 -16.88
N THR A 306 16.28 29.85 -15.75
CA THR A 306 16.25 30.66 -14.51
C THR A 306 17.02 31.98 -14.56
N LYS A 307 17.79 32.24 -15.63
CA LYS A 307 18.59 33.46 -15.80
C LYS A 307 18.01 34.45 -16.81
N ARG A 308 16.81 34.20 -17.37
CA ARG A 308 16.19 35.04 -18.41
C ARG A 308 14.94 35.75 -17.91
N VAL A 309 14.85 37.04 -18.22
CA VAL A 309 13.67 37.89 -17.93
C VAL A 309 12.54 37.64 -18.94
N ALA A 310 12.82 36.97 -20.05
CA ALA A 310 11.86 36.74 -21.13
C ALA A 310 11.34 35.29 -21.10
N ALA A 311 10.01 35.13 -21.07
CA ALA A 311 9.28 33.86 -21.14
C ALA A 311 9.38 33.14 -22.52
N LEU A 312 10.41 33.47 -23.33
CA LEU A 312 10.46 33.18 -24.77
C LEU A 312 11.49 32.12 -25.16
N GLY A 313 12.35 31.65 -24.24
CA GLY A 313 13.30 30.57 -24.49
C GLY A 313 14.73 31.00 -24.89
N ALA A 314 15.46 30.06 -25.48
CA ALA A 314 16.78 30.28 -26.08
C ALA A 314 16.66 30.64 -27.57
N TYR A 315 17.47 31.62 -28.02
CA TYR A 315 17.42 32.14 -29.39
C TYR A 315 18.56 31.57 -30.23
N PHE A 316 18.24 31.20 -31.46
CA PHE A 316 19.12 30.60 -32.44
C PHE A 316 18.93 31.28 -33.79
N SER A 317 19.91 31.11 -34.67
CA SER A 317 19.84 31.58 -36.05
C SER A 317 20.29 30.51 -37.01
N GLY A 318 19.70 30.49 -38.19
CA GLY A 318 20.21 29.79 -39.37
C GLY A 318 21.39 30.49 -40.03
N VAL A 319 21.60 31.76 -39.69
CA VAL A 319 22.56 32.65 -40.31
C VAL A 319 23.68 32.91 -39.30
N PRO A 320 24.91 32.40 -39.52
CA PRO A 320 25.99 32.51 -38.54
C PRO A 320 26.39 33.97 -38.26
N GLU A 321 26.18 34.88 -39.21
CA GLU A 321 26.43 36.32 -39.06
C GLU A 321 25.50 36.99 -38.03
N GLU A 322 24.24 36.56 -37.95
CA GLU A 322 23.30 37.06 -36.95
C GLU A 322 23.76 36.63 -35.55
N SER A 323 24.21 35.38 -35.41
CA SER A 323 24.80 34.89 -34.16
C SER A 323 26.09 35.64 -33.80
N TYR A 324 26.95 35.94 -34.79
CA TYR A 324 28.17 36.72 -34.57
C TYR A 324 27.90 38.10 -33.97
N GLN A 325 26.86 38.80 -34.43
CA GLN A 325 26.49 40.10 -33.86
C GLN A 325 26.18 40.00 -32.35
N HIS A 326 25.60 38.89 -31.90
CA HIS A 326 25.35 38.64 -30.48
C HIS A 326 26.61 38.22 -29.71
N ALA A 327 27.54 37.51 -30.35
CA ALA A 327 28.84 37.16 -29.78
C ALA A 327 29.73 38.40 -29.55
N GLY A 328 29.62 39.41 -30.42
CA GLY A 328 30.42 40.64 -30.39
C GLY A 328 29.93 41.75 -29.46
N LYS A 329 28.71 41.67 -28.92
CA LYS A 329 28.12 42.72 -28.06
C LYS A 329 28.84 42.97 -26.72
N HIS A 330 29.84 42.15 -26.37
CA HIS A 330 30.51 42.17 -25.07
C HIS A 330 32.05 42.34 -25.13
N ASP A 331 32.57 42.95 -26.21
CA ASP A 331 33.85 43.67 -26.24
C ASP A 331 35.16 42.90 -26.00
N SER A 332 35.30 41.64 -26.44
CA SER A 332 36.59 41.08 -26.96
C SER A 332 36.67 39.56 -27.12
N ARG A 333 35.69 38.77 -26.67
CA ARG A 333 35.77 37.29 -26.72
C ARG A 333 34.41 36.64 -26.98
N GLY A 334 34.01 36.66 -28.24
CA GLY A 334 32.79 36.02 -28.72
C GLY A 334 32.96 34.53 -28.97
N SER A 335 31.88 33.77 -28.83
CA SER A 335 31.76 32.38 -29.24
C SER A 335 30.45 32.15 -30.00
N ILE A 336 30.49 31.22 -30.96
CA ILE A 336 29.30 30.67 -31.60
C ILE A 336 29.22 29.19 -31.22
N LEU A 337 28.06 28.77 -30.73
CA LEU A 337 27.73 27.37 -30.54
C LEU A 337 26.92 26.88 -31.73
N LEU A 338 27.23 25.69 -32.24
CA LEU A 338 26.30 24.92 -33.08
C LEU A 338 25.53 23.98 -32.15
N VAL A 339 24.21 24.02 -32.24
CA VAL A 339 23.30 23.41 -31.25
C VAL A 339 22.29 22.54 -31.98
N ALA A 340 22.08 21.31 -31.48
CA ALA A 340 20.94 20.47 -31.86
C ALA A 340 19.68 20.97 -31.18
N LEU A 341 18.61 21.08 -31.96
CA LEU A 341 17.33 21.64 -31.56
C LEU A 341 16.24 20.61 -31.87
N ILE A 342 15.43 20.24 -30.88
CA ILE A 342 14.25 19.41 -31.10
C ILE A 342 13.15 20.33 -31.63
N ARG A 343 12.61 20.03 -32.81
CA ARG A 343 11.61 20.87 -33.50
C ARG A 343 10.37 21.12 -32.65
N ASP A 344 9.91 20.13 -31.88
CA ASP A 344 8.76 20.27 -30.98
C ASP A 344 8.99 21.29 -29.87
N GLY A 345 10.25 21.59 -29.56
CA GLY A 345 10.63 22.66 -28.65
C GLY A 345 10.56 24.06 -29.27
N TYR A 346 10.15 24.22 -30.52
CA TYR A 346 10.11 25.51 -31.20
C TYR A 346 9.04 26.43 -30.62
N LYS A 347 9.44 27.66 -30.27
CA LYS A 347 8.60 28.69 -29.65
C LYS A 347 8.23 29.83 -30.60
N GLY A 348 8.73 29.82 -31.85
CA GLY A 348 8.47 30.86 -32.84
C GLY A 348 9.69 31.73 -33.18
N ALA A 349 9.62 32.43 -34.31
CA ALA A 349 10.67 33.33 -34.80
C ALA A 349 10.50 34.78 -34.31
N ASN A 350 9.27 35.17 -33.96
CA ASN A 350 8.82 36.41 -33.32
C ASN A 350 7.34 36.23 -32.92
N SER A 351 6.77 37.14 -32.12
CA SER A 351 5.51 37.03 -31.36
C SER A 351 4.21 36.59 -32.08
N SER A 352 4.20 36.36 -33.39
CA SER A 352 2.98 36.16 -34.18
C SER A 352 2.69 34.74 -34.67
N GLU A 353 3.68 33.84 -34.80
CA GLU A 353 3.42 32.44 -35.18
C GLU A 353 4.29 31.46 -34.36
N ARG A 354 3.61 30.51 -33.70
CA ARG A 354 4.17 29.62 -32.66
C ARG A 354 3.97 28.13 -32.98
N THR A 355 3.78 27.76 -34.23
CA THR A 355 3.59 26.34 -34.60
C THR A 355 4.91 25.73 -35.07
N PRO A 356 5.30 24.52 -34.60
CA PRO A 356 6.48 23.78 -35.07
C PRO A 356 6.54 23.59 -36.59
N ASP A 357 5.38 23.51 -37.25
CA ASP A 357 5.25 23.36 -38.70
C ASP A 357 5.75 24.57 -39.49
N SER A 358 5.80 25.76 -38.86
CA SER A 358 6.31 26.97 -39.51
C SER A 358 7.83 27.03 -39.59
N LEU A 359 8.55 26.18 -38.83
CA LEU A 359 10.00 26.09 -38.87
C LEU A 359 10.47 25.42 -40.16
N ARG A 360 11.36 26.10 -40.89
CA ARG A 360 11.92 25.61 -42.17
C ARG A 360 13.41 25.35 -42.05
N ARG A 361 13.92 24.40 -42.84
CA ARG A 361 15.36 24.11 -42.97
C ARG A 361 15.96 24.90 -44.14
N LEU A 362 17.25 25.24 -44.06
CA LEU A 362 18.00 25.76 -45.20
C LEU A 362 18.07 24.72 -46.32
N ALA A 363 18.01 25.18 -47.57
CA ALA A 363 18.24 24.33 -48.73
C ALA A 363 19.67 23.77 -48.68
N GLY A 364 19.81 22.46 -48.44
CA GLY A 364 21.11 21.76 -48.39
C GLY A 364 21.54 21.24 -47.02
N GLY A 365 20.71 21.34 -45.98
CA GLY A 365 21.05 20.76 -44.67
C GLY A 365 19.93 20.82 -43.64
N ASP A 366 20.28 20.55 -42.39
CA ASP A 366 19.37 20.52 -41.24
C ASP A 366 19.41 21.79 -40.40
N VAL A 367 20.14 22.80 -40.84
CA VAL A 367 20.20 24.10 -40.18
C VAL A 367 18.87 24.84 -40.38
N VAL A 368 18.31 25.42 -39.31
CA VAL A 368 17.10 26.26 -39.38
C VAL A 368 17.28 27.40 -40.39
N SER A 369 16.23 27.82 -41.07
CA SER A 369 16.31 28.86 -42.11
C SER A 369 16.09 30.28 -41.58
N GLU A 370 15.52 30.36 -40.38
CA GLU A 370 15.09 31.57 -39.73
C GLU A 370 16.31 32.38 -39.27
N ARG A 371 16.23 33.70 -39.45
CA ARG A 371 17.25 34.60 -38.89
C ARG A 371 17.24 34.61 -37.37
N VAL A 372 16.07 34.43 -36.78
CA VAL A 372 15.88 34.31 -35.33
C VAL A 372 14.82 33.24 -35.10
N ALA A 373 15.16 32.22 -34.33
CA ALA A 373 14.25 31.16 -33.91
C ALA A 373 14.40 30.96 -32.40
N ALA A 374 13.29 30.91 -31.68
CA ALA A 374 13.29 30.64 -30.25
C ALA A 374 12.91 29.19 -29.99
N PHE A 375 13.60 28.55 -29.05
CA PHE A 375 13.34 27.18 -28.61
C PHE A 375 13.29 27.09 -27.10
N GLU A 376 12.59 26.09 -26.59
CA GLU A 376 12.68 25.69 -25.19
C GLU A 376 14.12 25.31 -24.85
N GLU A 377 14.60 25.76 -23.70
CA GLU A 377 15.99 25.55 -23.29
C GLU A 377 16.36 24.07 -23.15
N TYR A 378 15.39 23.22 -22.76
CA TYR A 378 15.58 21.77 -22.65
C TYR A 378 15.57 21.05 -24.01
N ALA A 379 15.09 21.71 -25.06
CA ALA A 379 15.12 21.23 -26.43
C ALA A 379 16.44 21.54 -27.15
N CYS A 380 17.44 22.06 -26.43
CA CYS A 380 18.68 22.60 -27.01
C CYS A 380 19.91 21.87 -26.45
N LEU A 381 20.70 21.25 -27.33
CA LEU A 381 21.92 20.52 -26.96
C LEU A 381 23.15 21.07 -27.69
N PRO A 382 24.12 21.71 -27.01
CA PRO A 382 25.32 22.23 -27.66
C PRO A 382 26.19 21.09 -28.18
N LEU A 383 26.60 21.17 -29.45
CA LEU A 383 27.38 20.13 -30.14
C LEU A 383 28.80 20.58 -30.47
N VAL A 384 28.96 21.84 -30.88
CA VAL A 384 30.25 22.40 -31.28
C VAL A 384 30.39 23.78 -30.68
N HIS A 385 31.57 24.07 -30.15
CA HIS A 385 31.97 25.38 -29.68
C HIS A 385 33.01 25.96 -30.62
N VAL A 386 32.65 27.07 -31.27
CA VAL A 386 33.57 27.89 -32.08
C VAL A 386 33.95 29.13 -31.28
N ARG A 387 35.14 29.11 -30.70
CA ARG A 387 35.68 30.17 -29.84
C ARG A 387 36.52 31.16 -30.65
N GLY A 388 36.50 32.43 -30.26
CA GLY A 388 37.39 33.45 -30.85
C GLY A 388 36.88 33.98 -32.18
N VAL A 389 35.55 34.13 -32.29
CA VAL A 389 34.94 34.71 -33.49
C VAL A 389 35.09 36.23 -33.55
N CYS A 390 35.23 36.90 -32.40
CA CYS A 390 35.41 38.35 -32.25
C CYS A 390 36.83 38.70 -31.79
#